data_AF-A0A1T5H6A8-F1
#
_entry.id   AF-A0A1T5H6A8-F1
#
_cell.length_a   1.000
_cell.length_b   1.000
_cell.length_c   1.000
_cell.angle_alpha   90.00
_cell.angle_beta   90.00
_cell.angle_gamma   90.00
#
_symmetry.space_group_name_H-M   'P 1'
#
loop_
_entity.id
_entity.type
_entity.pdbx_description
1 polymer ?
#
loop_
_entity_poly.entity_id
_entity_poly.type
_entity_poly.pdbx_seq_one_letter_code
_entity_poly.pdbx_strand_id
1 'polypeptide(L)' 'MEETPHKKRPVHDNNVIKKGIVIASIILCYCVIAVIYSLFLYGKIEWSLLFLALCMIYLIEVANTNKKLIKKNFNKQI' A
#
# COMPACT_ATOMS: atom_id res chain seq x y z
N MET A 1 22.69 -25.72 24.75
CA MET A 1 21.50 -26.10 23.96
C MET A 1 21.10 -24.86 23.19
N GLU A 2 21.38 -24.87 21.89
CA GLU A 2 21.29 -23.72 20.99
C GLU A 2 19.84 -23.58 20.52
N GLU A 3 19.12 -22.57 21.00
CA GLU A 3 17.77 -22.27 20.53
C GLU A 3 17.86 -21.64 19.15
N THR A 4 17.61 -22.45 18.11
CA THR A 4 17.48 -22.00 16.74
C THR A 4 16.32 -21.00 16.60
N PRO A 5 16.50 -19.82 15.99
CA PRO A 5 15.40 -18.90 15.76
C PRO A 5 14.44 -19.51 14.73
N HIS A 6 13.22 -19.77 15.17
CA HIS A 6 12.10 -20.19 14.33
C HIS A 6 11.87 -19.14 13.21
N LYS A 7 12.41 -19.43 12.04
CA LYS A 7 12.14 -18.78 10.75
C LYS A 7 10.64 -18.93 10.43
N LYS A 8 9.80 -18.04 10.96
CA LYS A 8 8.39 -17.95 10.58
C LYS A 8 8.32 -17.66 9.07
N ARG A 9 7.62 -18.56 8.38
CA ARG A 9 7.54 -18.70 6.92
C ARG A 9 6.99 -17.44 6.23
N PRO A 10 7.44 -17.11 4.99
CA PRO A 10 6.97 -15.98 4.18
C PRO A 10 5.52 -16.11 3.65
N VAL A 11 4.75 -17.11 4.10
CA VAL A 11 3.44 -17.45 3.52
C VAL A 11 2.29 -16.72 4.23
N HIS A 12 2.41 -16.47 5.54
CA HIS A 12 1.38 -15.76 6.30
C HIS A 12 1.34 -14.27 5.94
N ASP A 13 2.50 -13.65 5.70
CA ASP A 13 2.62 -12.23 5.33
C ASP A 13 1.98 -11.91 3.99
N ASN A 14 2.03 -12.83 3.02
CA ASN A 14 1.47 -12.60 1.69
C ASN A 14 -0.05 -12.38 1.70
N ASN A 15 -0.78 -13.05 2.59
CA ASN A 15 -2.23 -12.88 2.71
C ASN A 15 -2.60 -11.58 3.43
N VAL A 16 -1.80 -11.15 4.42
CA VAL A 16 -1.99 -9.86 5.10
C VAL A 16 -1.69 -8.71 4.14
N ILE A 17 -0.61 -8.80 3.36
CA ILE A 17 -0.26 -7.83 2.32
C ILE A 17 -1.35 -7.77 1.24
N LYS A 18 -1.86 -8.91 0.77
CA LYS A 18 -2.97 -8.95 -0.19
C LYS A 18 -4.23 -8.27 0.36
N LYS A 19 -4.62 -8.56 1.60
CA LYS A 19 -5.77 -7.92 2.26
C LYS A 19 -5.56 -6.42 2.44
N GLY A 20 -4.34 -6.00 2.82
CA GLY A 20 -3.98 -4.59 2.97
C GLY A 20 -4.09 -3.80 1.66
N ILE A 21 -3.66 -4.38 0.53
CA ILE A 21 -3.79 -3.76 -0.79
C ILE A 21 -5.27 -3.57 -1.17
N VAL A 22 -6.12 -4.57 -0.89
CA VAL A 22 -7.57 -4.46 -1.16
C VAL A 22 -8.20 -3.34 -0.33
N ILE A 23 -7.89 -3.27 0.96
CA ILE A 23 -8.41 -2.21 1.85
C ILE A 23 -7.92 -0.83 1.39
N ALA A 24 -6.64 -0.69 1.06
CA ALA A 24 -6.08 0.55 0.52
C ALA A 24 -6.77 0.98 -0.78
N SER A 25 -7.08 0.02 -1.67
CA SER A 25 -7.81 0.29 -2.91
C SER A 25 -9.23 0.81 -2.66
N ILE A 26 -9.95 0.25 -1.67
CA ILE A 26 -11.30 0.69 -1.32
C ILE A 26 -11.27 2.12 -0.76
N ILE A 27 -10.31 2.42 0.13
CA ILE A 27 -10.12 3.76 0.70
C ILE A 27 -9.80 4.76 -0.42
N LEU A 28 -8.94 4.40 -1.37
CA LEU A 28 -8.60 5.24 -2.52
C LEU A 28 -9.84 5.57 -3.36
N CYS A 29 -10.65 4.54 -3.69
CA CYS A 29 -11.90 4.75 -4.42
C CYS A 29 -12.86 5.68 -3.67
N TYR A 30 -13.00 5.51 -2.36
CA TYR A 30 -13.84 6.37 -1.53
C TYR A 30 -13.36 7.83 -1.55
N CYS A 31 -12.05 8.06 -1.41
CA CYS A 31 -11.48 9.41 -1.49
C CYS A 31 -11.74 10.07 -2.85
N VAL A 32 -11.57 9.33 -3.95
CA VAL A 32 -11.82 9.86 -5.31
C VAL A 32 -13.29 10.21 -5.49
N ILE A 33 -14.21 9.32 -5.08
CA ILE A 33 -15.66 9.57 -5.16
C ILE A 33 -16.03 10.79 -4.29
N ALA A 34 -15.50 10.89 -3.07
CA ALA A 34 -15.77 12.01 -2.18
C ALA A 34 -15.27 13.34 -2.76
N VAL A 35 -14.09 13.38 -3.38
CA VAL A 35 -13.58 14.58 -4.05
C VAL A 35 -14.47 14.99 -5.23
N ILE A 36 -14.87 14.03 -6.08
CA ILE A 36 -15.78 14.30 -7.20
C ILE A 36 -17.12 14.79 -6.69
N TYR A 37 -17.68 14.14 -5.66
CA TYR A 37 -18.97 14.50 -5.09
C TYR A 37 -18.95 15.89 -4.45
N SER A 38 -17.94 16.21 -3.65
CA SER A 38 -17.77 17.54 -3.06
C SER A 38 -17.55 18.63 -4.12
N LEU A 39 -16.84 18.31 -5.20
CA LEU A 39 -16.67 19.23 -6.33
C LEU A 39 -18.02 19.50 -7.02
N PHE A 40 -18.82 18.46 -7.28
CA PHE A 40 -20.12 18.60 -7.94
C PHE A 40 -21.18 19.29 -7.08
N LEU A 41 -21.25 18.99 -5.78
CA LEU A 41 -22.27 19.59 -4.89
C LEU A 41 -21.91 20.97 -4.41
N TYR A 42 -20.66 21.19 -4.00
CA TYR A 42 -20.25 22.41 -3.30
C TYR A 42 -19.34 23.31 -4.15
N GLY A 43 -18.91 22.85 -5.34
CA GLY A 43 -17.93 23.58 -6.16
C GLY A 43 -16.58 23.74 -5.47
N LYS A 44 -16.33 23.01 -4.38
CA LYS A 44 -15.15 23.13 -3.53
C LYS A 44 -14.39 21.83 -3.50
N ILE A 45 -13.09 21.96 -3.69
CA ILE A 45 -12.14 20.86 -3.62
C ILE A 45 -11.70 20.69 -2.17
N GLU A 46 -11.93 19.50 -1.62
CA GLU A 46 -11.34 19.11 -0.35
C GLU A 46 -9.88 18.66 -0.55
N TRP A 47 -8.97 19.60 -0.32
CA TRP A 47 -7.53 19.40 -0.42
C TRP A 47 -7.00 18.31 0.51
N SER A 48 -7.65 18.09 1.66
CA SER A 48 -7.36 17.01 2.60
C SER A 48 -7.54 15.62 1.97
N LEU A 49 -8.62 15.41 1.23
CA LEU A 49 -8.90 14.15 0.55
C LEU A 49 -7.97 13.92 -0.64
N LEU A 50 -7.64 14.99 -1.39
CA LEU A 50 -6.61 14.94 -2.43
C LEU A 50 -5.24 14.57 -1.86
N PHE A 51 -4.85 15.18 -0.74
CA PHE A 51 -3.60 14.87 -0.06
C PHE A 51 -3.54 13.40 0.38
N LEU A 52 -4.64 12.89 0.95
CA LEU A 52 -4.73 11.48 1.35
C LEU A 52 -4.60 10.52 0.16
N ALA A 53 -5.23 10.83 -0.98
CA ALA A 53 -5.10 10.03 -2.19
C ALA A 53 -3.65 10.00 -2.71
N LEU A 54 -2.96 11.15 -2.73
CA LEU A 54 -1.54 11.24 -3.11
C LEU A 54 -0.65 10.43 -2.16
N CYS A 55 -0.89 10.50 -0.84
CA CYS A 55 -0.16 9.69 0.14
C CYS A 55 -0.31 8.18 -0.12
N MET A 56 -1.53 7.72 -0.40
CA MET A 56 -1.77 6.29 -0.67
C MET A 56 -1.04 5.83 -1.95
N ILE A 57 -1.02 6.63 -3.01
CA ILE A 57 -0.29 6.32 -4.24
C ILE A 57 1.21 6.23 -3.96
N TYR A 58 1.78 7.19 -3.24
CA TYR A 58 3.20 7.21 -2.89
C TYR A 58 3.60 5.98 -2.06
N LEU A 59 2.78 5.59 -1.07
CA LEU A 59 3.04 4.40 -0.26
C LEU A 59 3.03 3.11 -1.10
N ILE A 60 2.12 3.00 -2.08
CA ILE A 60 2.06 1.85 -2.99
C ILE A 60 3.31 1.81 -3.88
N GLU A 61 3.75 2.95 -4.40
CA GLU A 61 4.94 3.06 -5.25
C GLU A 61 6.23 2.71 -4.50
N VAL A 62 6.38 3.21 -3.27
CA VAL A 62 7.50 2.87 -2.37
C VAL A 62 7.47 1.38 -2.03
N ALA A 63 6.29 0.82 -1.72
CA ALA A 63 6.16 -0.61 -1.45
C ALA A 63 6.55 -1.47 -2.67
N ASN A 64 6.20 -1.04 -3.88
CA ASN A 64 6.57 -1.74 -5.11
C ASN A 64 8.08 -1.65 -5.41
N THR A 65 8.68 -0.48 -5.18
CA THR A 65 10.13 -0.27 -5.32
C THR A 65 10.92 -1.11 -4.32
N ASN A 66 10.47 -1.17 -3.07
CA ASN A 66 11.08 -2.02 -2.05
C ASN A 66 10.96 -3.51 -2.39
N LYS A 67 9.81 -3.97 -2.90
CA LYS A 67 9.68 -5.35 -3.41
C LYS A 67 10.67 -5.65 -4.54
N LYS A 68 10.88 -4.69 -5.45
CA LYS A 68 11.85 -4.83 -6.55
C LYS A 68 13.29 -4.90 -6.05
N LEU A 69 13.65 -4.10 -5.04
CA LEU A 69 14.97 -4.11 -4.41
C LEU A 69 15.25 -5.41 -3.65
N ILE A 70 14.28 -5.90 -2.89
CA ILE A 70 14.39 -7.18 -2.17
C ILE A 70 14.57 -8.34 -3.16
N LYS A 71 13.79 -8.35 -4.25
CA LYS A 71 13.90 -9.38 -5.30
C LYS A 71 15.25 -9.33 -6.02
N LYS A 72 15.82 -8.14 -6.23
CA LYS A 72 17.11 -7.94 -6.89
C LYS A 72 18.30 -8.37 -6.00
N ASN A 73 18.23 -8.12 -4.69
CA ASN A 73 19.28 -8.54 -3.76
C ASN A 73 19.30 -10.06 -3.52
N PHE A 74 18.15 -10.73 -3.55
CA PHE A 74 18.09 -12.20 -3.49
C PHE A 74 18.69 -12.86 -4.73
N ASN A 75 18.46 -12.29 -5.92
CA ASN A 75 18.99 -12.83 -7.18
C ASN A 75 20.50 -12.56 -7.40
N LYS A 76 21.14 -11.79 -6.51
CA LYS A 76 22.58 -11.52 -6.52
C LYS A 76 23.36 -12.37 -5.51
N GLN A 77 22.67 -13.11 -4.65
CA GLN A 77 23.24 -14.06 -3.67
C GLN A 77 23.06 -15.53 -4.10
N ILE A 78 22.64 -15.78 -5.35
CA ILE A 78 22.65 -17.10 -5.98
C ILE A 78 23.81 -17.13 -6.96
#